data_AF-A0A956JG34-F1
#
_entry.id   AF-A0A956JG34-F1
#
_cell.length_a   1.000
_cell.length_b   1.000
_cell.length_c   1.000
_cell.angle_alpha   90.00
_cell.angle_beta   90.00
_cell.angle_gamma   90.00
#
_symmetry.space_group_name_H-M   'P 1'
#
loop_
_entity.id
_entity.type
_entity.pdbx_description
1 polymer ?
#
loop_
_entity_poly.entity_id
_entity_poly.type
_entity_poly.pdbx_seq_one_letter_code
_entity_poly.pdbx_strand_id
1 'polypeptide(L)'
;MFDSKDNEFVAWYPACVTEDQAAGVWAPRRAAWYVHIPFCTAICDYCGFAVSKAKEGGIERYLAVLEAEIRRYAARGRLSN
;
A
#
# COMPACT_ATOMS: atom_id res chain seq x y z
N MET A 1 -33.61 5.94 20.42
CA MET A 1 -33.06 4.88 21.29
C MET A 1 -32.15 4.01 20.45
N PHE A 2 -30.89 4.41 20.35
CA PHE A 2 -29.78 3.56 19.94
C PHE A 2 -28.77 3.72 21.07
N ASP A 3 -29.01 2.96 22.15
CA ASP A 3 -28.31 3.10 23.44
C ASP A 3 -26.98 2.32 23.46
N SER A 4 -26.74 1.46 22.46
CA SER A 4 -25.44 0.91 22.15
C SER A 4 -25.12 1.19 20.68
N LYS A 5 -23.93 1.77 20.44
CA LYS A 5 -23.26 1.54 19.15
C LYS A 5 -22.63 0.16 19.30
N ASP A 6 -23.28 -0.86 18.76
CA ASP A 6 -22.62 -2.13 18.49
C ASP A 6 -21.60 -1.87 17.37
N ASN A 7 -20.41 -1.45 17.78
CA ASN A 7 -19.18 -1.44 16.99
C ASN A 7 -18.59 -2.85 16.84
N GLU A 8 -19.41 -3.86 17.10
CA GLU A 8 -19.13 -5.26 16.87
C GLU A 8 -19.23 -5.54 15.35
N PHE A 9 -18.14 -6.05 14.79
CA PHE A 9 -18.10 -6.76 13.51
C PHE A 9 -18.21 -5.94 12.21
N VAL A 10 -17.17 -5.17 11.89
CA VAL A 10 -16.52 -5.32 10.56
C VAL A 10 -14.99 -5.22 10.72
N ALA A 11 -14.40 -6.10 11.52
CA ALA A 11 -12.99 -6.45 11.36
C ALA A 11 -12.89 -7.50 10.24
N TRP A 12 -13.05 -7.06 8.99
CA TRP A 12 -12.75 -7.92 7.85
C TRP A 12 -11.23 -8.02 7.67
N TYR A 13 -10.76 -9.26 7.51
CA TYR A 13 -9.37 -9.71 7.30
C TYR A 13 -8.52 -9.87 8.58
N PRO A 14 -7.81 -11.00 8.74
CA PRO A 14 -7.12 -11.32 9.98
C PRO A 14 -6.00 -10.32 10.21
N ALA A 15 -6.22 -9.40 11.14
CA ALA A 15 -5.11 -8.79 11.83
C ALA A 15 -4.65 -9.85 12.82
N CYS A 16 -3.55 -10.53 12.50
CA CYS A 16 -2.76 -11.25 13.48
C CYS A 16 -2.19 -10.22 14.47
N VAL A 17 -3.06 -9.67 15.31
CA VAL A 17 -2.74 -8.74 16.38
C VAL A 17 -2.24 -9.59 17.53
N THR A 18 -0.94 -9.60 17.72
CA THR A 18 -0.35 -10.06 18.97
C THR A 18 -0.37 -8.90 19.96
N GLU A 19 -0.57 -9.18 21.24
CA GLU A 19 -0.38 -8.18 22.29
C GLU A 19 1.04 -7.61 22.20
N ASP A 20 1.15 -6.30 21.99
CA ASP A 20 2.42 -5.57 22.01
C ASP A 20 2.51 -4.76 23.32
N GLN A 21 3.72 -4.56 23.83
CA GLN A 21 3.92 -3.73 25.02
C GLN A 21 3.76 -2.26 24.63
N ALA A 22 3.09 -1.44 25.45
CA ALA A 22 2.85 -0.02 25.17
C ALA A 22 4.14 0.76 24.81
N ALA A 23 5.29 0.35 25.37
CA ALA A 23 6.60 0.93 25.08
C ALA A 23 7.16 0.57 23.68
N GLY A 24 6.75 -0.58 23.10
CA GLY A 24 7.22 -1.10 21.82
C GLY A 24 6.43 -0.64 20.60
N VAL A 25 5.25 -0.05 20.80
CA VAL A 25 4.32 0.35 19.71
C VAL A 25 4.97 1.30 18.70
N TRP A 26 5.81 2.23 19.18
CA TRP A 26 6.49 3.22 18.35
C TRP A 26 7.93 2.85 18.02
N ALA A 27 8.38 1.66 18.41
CA ALA A 27 9.74 1.21 18.10
C ALA A 27 9.88 1.01 16.58
N PRO A 28 10.98 1.49 15.97
CA PRO A 28 11.24 1.24 14.56
C PRO A 28 11.33 -0.27 14.31
N ARG A 29 10.62 -0.75 13.30
CA ARG A 29 10.56 -2.16 12.89
C ARG A 29 10.99 -2.31 11.45
N ARG A 30 11.39 -3.52 11.09
CA ARG A 30 11.63 -3.88 9.69
C ARG A 30 10.38 -3.57 8.88
N ALA A 31 10.52 -2.69 7.89
CA ALA A 31 9.44 -2.30 7.00
C ALA A 31 9.63 -2.96 5.62
N ALA A 32 8.52 -3.38 5.01
CA ALA A 32 8.49 -3.80 3.62
C ALA A 32 7.83 -2.70 2.78
N TRP A 33 8.25 -2.61 1.52
CA TRP A 33 7.78 -1.58 0.58
C TRP A 33 6.87 -2.23 -0.45
N TYR A 34 5.67 -1.67 -0.61
CA TYR A 34 4.76 -2.05 -1.68
C TYR A 34 4.82 -1.00 -2.77
N VAL A 35 5.05 -1.44 -4.01
CA VAL A 35 4.99 -0.59 -5.19
C VAL A 35 3.90 -1.15 -6.10
N HIS A 36 2.93 -0.30 -6.43
CA HIS A 36 1.85 -0.67 -7.34
C HIS A 36 2.34 -0.62 -8.79
N ILE A 37 1.98 -1.58 -9.64
CA ILE A 37 2.29 -1.57 -11.09
C ILE A 37 0.97 -1.69 -11.87
N PRO A 38 0.43 -0.58 -12.40
CA PRO A 38 -0.94 -0.53 -12.91
C PRO A 38 -1.06 -0.87 -14.41
N PHE A 39 -0.18 -1.71 -14.95
CA PHE A 39 -0.15 -1.99 -16.40
C PHE A 39 -0.45 -3.44 -16.71
N CYS A 40 -1.38 -3.65 -17.65
CA CYS A 40 -1.69 -4.97 -18.19
C CYS A 40 -1.69 -4.94 -19.72
N THR A 41 -1.26 -6.04 -20.34
CA THR A 41 -1.35 -6.22 -21.81
C THR A 41 -2.82 -6.33 -22.26
N ALA A 42 -3.64 -7.00 -21.47
CA ALA A 42 -5.09 -7.07 -21.58
C ALA A 42 -5.71 -6.97 -20.18
N ILE A 43 -6.89 -6.36 -20.08
CA ILE A 43 -7.66 -6.30 -18.83
C ILE A 43 -8.72 -7.39 -18.89
N CYS A 44 -8.75 -8.29 -17.92
CA CYS A 44 -9.77 -9.34 -17.81
C CYS A 44 -11.15 -8.75 -17.50
N ASP A 45 -12.22 -9.39 -17.96
CA ASP A 45 -13.59 -8.90 -17.74
C ASP A 45 -14.02 -8.86 -16.26
N TYR A 46 -13.41 -9.71 -15.43
CA TYR A 46 -13.64 -9.74 -13.99
C TYR A 46 -12.67 -8.84 -13.21
N CYS A 47 -11.82 -8.06 -13.88
CA CYS A 47 -10.74 -7.34 -13.20
C CYS A 47 -11.30 -6.22 -12.31
N GLY A 48 -11.17 -6.38 -10.99
CA GLY A 48 -11.51 -5.37 -9.98
C GLY A 48 -10.30 -4.57 -9.46
N PHE A 49 -9.13 -4.70 -10.09
CA PHE A 49 -7.91 -4.00 -9.66
C PHE A 49 -7.78 -2.63 -10.31
N ALA A 50 -7.06 -1.72 -9.65
CA ALA A 50 -6.74 -0.39 -10.17
C ALA A 50 -5.67 -0.43 -11.28
N VAL A 51 -6.00 -1.06 -12.41
CA VAL A 51 -5.07 -1.27 -13.54
C VAL A 51 -5.55 -0.56 -14.80
N SER A 52 -4.62 -0.39 -15.73
CA SER A 52 -4.85 0.22 -17.03
C SER A 52 -4.15 -0.59 -18.12
N LYS A 53 -4.69 -0.54 -19.34
CA LYS A 53 -4.05 -1.18 -20.48
C LYS A 53 -2.76 -0.43 -20.80
N ALA A 54 -1.66 -1.18 -20.97
CA ALA A 54 -0.38 -0.61 -21.36
C ALA A 54 -0.53 0.17 -22.68
N LYS A 55 -0.05 1.40 -22.69
CA LYS A 55 0.04 2.27 -23.87
C LYS A 55 1.53 2.49 -24.17
N GLU A 56 1.86 2.69 -25.44
CA GLU A 56 3.22 3.01 -25.86
C GLU A 56 3.77 4.22 -25.07
N GLY A 57 4.99 4.08 -24.53
CA GLY A 57 5.66 5.11 -23.73
C GLY A 57 5.12 5.30 -22.30
N GLY A 58 3.98 4.68 -21.95
CA GLY A 58 3.36 4.83 -20.64
C GLY A 58 4.16 4.16 -19.52
N ILE A 59 4.75 3.00 -19.81
CA ILE A 59 5.55 2.23 -18.84
C ILE A 59 6.87 2.95 -18.57
N GLU A 60 7.56 3.41 -19.61
CA GLU A 60 8.85 4.10 -19.50
C GLU A 60 8.68 5.40 -18.71
N ARG A 61 7.64 6.18 -19.03
CA ARG A 61 7.30 7.39 -18.27
C ARG A 61 7.00 7.09 -16.80
N TYR A 62 6.26 6.01 -16.54
CA TYR A 62 5.94 5.59 -15.17
C TYR A 62 7.20 5.24 -14.39
N LEU A 63 8.09 4.43 -14.97
CA LEU A 63 9.34 4.02 -14.33
C LEU A 63 10.26 5.22 -14.04
N ALA A 64 10.35 6.17 -14.98
CA ALA A 64 11.15 7.39 -14.79
C ALA A 64 10.62 8.25 -13.62
N VAL A 65 9.30 8.40 -13.50
CA VAL A 65 8.69 9.15 -12.39
C VAL A 65 8.79 8.37 -11.07
N LEU A 66 8.58 7.06 -11.10
CA LEU A 66 8.72 6.18 -9.93
C LEU A 66 10.14 6.28 -9.34
N GLU A 67 11.17 6.24 -10.19
CA GLU A 67 12.54 6.41 -9.74
C GLU A 67 12.78 7.78 -9.08
N ALA A 68 12.26 8.85 -9.67
CA ALA A 68 12.34 10.19 -9.09
C ALA A 68 11.62 10.29 -7.74
N GLU A 69 10.47 9.61 -7.60
CA GLU A 69 9.72 9.53 -6.35
C GLU A 69 10.48 8.76 -5.27
N ILE A 70 11.06 7.60 -5.61
CA ILE A 70 11.91 6.82 -4.70
C ILE A 70 13.08 7.68 -4.21
N ARG A 71 13.79 8.35 -5.13
CA ARG A 71 14.90 9.26 -4.76
C ARG A 71 14.43 10.37 -3.81
N ARG A 72 13.26 10.94 -4.04
CA ARG A 72 12.67 11.98 -3.18
C ARG A 72 12.32 11.45 -1.80
N TYR A 73 11.79 10.24 -1.67
CA TYR A 73 11.51 9.63 -0.37
C TYR A 73 12.80 9.25 0.38
N ALA A 74 13.84 8.85 -0.34
CA ALA A 74 15.13 8.50 0.23
C ALA A 74 15.83 9.72 0.80
N ALA A 75 15.86 10.82 0.03
CA ALA A 75 16.38 12.10 0.51
C ALA A 75 15.63 12.66 1.74
N ARG A 76 14.37 12.25 1.94
CA ARG A 76 13.54 12.66 3.08
C ARG A 76 13.62 11.70 4.28
N GLY A 77 14.47 10.68 4.23
CA GLY A 77 14.58 9.69 5.29
C GLY A 77 13.29 8.88 5.51
N ARG A 78 12.42 8.79 4.50
CA ARG A 78 11.21 7.95 4.59
C ARG A 78 11.49 6.51 4.17
N LEU A 79 12.51 6.31 3.34
CA LEU A 79 12.99 5.01 2.86
C LEU A 79 14.00 4.31 3.77
N SER A 80 14.41 4.94 4.87
CA SER A 80 15.36 4.36 5.81
C SER A 80 14.67 3.33 6.72
N ASN A 81 15.27 2.14 6.80
CA ASN A 81 14.89 1.04 7.69
C ASN A 81 15.82 1.01 8.91
#